data_AF-L7U3T1-F1
#
_entry.id   AF-L7U3T1-F1
#
_cell.length_a   1.000
_cell.length_b   1.000
_cell.length_c   1.000
_cell.angle_alpha   90.00
_cell.angle_beta   90.00
_cell.angle_gamma   90.00
#
_symmetry.space_group_name_H-M   'P 1'
#
loop_
_entity.id
_entity.type
_entity.pdbx_description
1 polymer ?
#
loop_
_entity_poly.entity_id
_entity_poly.type
_entity_poly.pdbx_seq_one_letter_code
_entity_poly.pdbx_strand_id
1 'polypeptide(L)'
;MRAAALSLCWMLCVPAIASAQEEEAPRPSRPVPSMSKPPRFQGGLKGFTSPLALKSLDAPGSSASFNAKVGFRKDTLYVGVDAKDDQLLAGDVLSVSVYFPDTGPLTTGYTWRFGFDGKRASGAESGTPEFAQQKVNGAVERQGNTLSLVAAVPVRALPRFPAKDPMVMDVCITYEDVDSAGGKPVAVSNCQSGTMPGEALRLPDEVRKALKLKPSENVTALESAATGWLGWDLLSYPAWAQGDEDLTPDTLRELVVAKSVEAESANVKVPDTVSLPDGRPVVTVLTGKNPYAVEGRCDSEHELRMGLYLVTGKTATRALEWPVSTCALGRATSMEVDEEGTLTIRYSNGATINFAWSGDHFSRTELGNR
;
A
#
# COMPACT_ATOMS: atom_id res chain seq x y z
N MET A 1 23.99 7.38 -73.49
CA MET A 1 23.27 8.66 -73.33
C MET A 1 22.05 8.40 -72.45
N ARG A 2 21.88 9.22 -71.41
CA ARG A 2 20.63 9.61 -70.69
C ARG A 2 19.79 8.48 -70.05
N ALA A 3 19.76 8.37 -68.71
CA ALA A 3 18.88 9.11 -67.76
C ALA A 3 17.39 8.71 -67.93
N ALA A 4 16.57 8.42 -66.92
CA ALA A 4 16.62 8.57 -65.48
C ALA A 4 15.57 7.63 -64.83
N ALA A 5 15.80 7.18 -63.60
CA ALA A 5 14.73 6.72 -62.71
C ALA A 5 15.12 7.09 -61.27
N LEU A 6 14.52 8.17 -60.79
CA LEU A 6 14.69 8.74 -59.45
C LEU A 6 13.30 9.22 -59.01
N SER A 7 12.66 8.53 -58.07
CA SER A 7 11.87 9.18 -57.01
C SER A 7 11.28 8.17 -56.02
N LEU A 8 11.74 8.35 -54.78
CA LEU A 8 10.98 8.30 -53.54
C LEU A 8 10.16 7.05 -53.20
N CYS A 9 10.81 6.15 -52.46
CA CYS A 9 10.18 5.45 -51.33
C CYS A 9 11.11 5.61 -50.12
N TRP A 10 10.98 6.74 -49.43
CA TRP A 10 11.46 6.92 -48.06
C TRP A 10 10.23 7.04 -47.15
N MET A 11 10.36 6.51 -45.93
CA MET A 11 9.36 6.38 -44.86
C MET A 11 8.58 5.06 -44.86
N LEU A 12 9.09 4.09 -44.09
CA LEU A 12 8.47 3.57 -42.87
C LEU A 12 9.31 2.37 -42.34
N CYS A 13 10.56 2.64 -41.98
CA CYS A 13 11.28 1.81 -41.00
C CYS A 13 11.01 2.42 -39.62
N VAL A 14 9.90 2.01 -38.99
CA VAL A 14 9.74 2.18 -37.54
C VAL A 14 10.05 0.82 -36.92
N PRO A 15 11.21 0.63 -36.26
CA PRO A 15 11.37 -0.51 -35.39
C PRO A 15 10.38 -0.34 -34.25
N ALA A 16 9.42 -1.26 -34.15
CA ALA A 16 8.62 -1.43 -32.97
C ALA A 16 9.58 -1.74 -31.82
N ILE A 17 9.87 -0.73 -31.00
CA ILE A 17 10.48 -0.92 -29.68
C ILE A 17 9.37 -1.57 -28.83
N ALA A 18 9.18 -2.87 -29.01
CA ALA A 18 8.65 -3.70 -27.96
C ALA A 18 9.69 -3.66 -26.85
N SER A 19 9.47 -2.81 -25.85
CA SER A 19 10.14 -2.96 -24.57
C SER A 19 9.68 -4.30 -24.01
N ALA A 20 10.41 -5.36 -24.34
CA ALA A 20 10.50 -6.51 -23.46
C ALA A 20 10.94 -5.92 -22.11
N GLN A 21 10.02 -5.89 -21.14
CA GLN A 21 10.42 -5.92 -19.75
C GLN A 21 11.23 -7.21 -19.63
N GLU A 22 12.56 -7.09 -19.66
CA GLU A 22 13.40 -8.09 -19.03
C GLU A 22 12.80 -8.31 -17.65
N GLU A 23 12.40 -9.55 -17.34
CA GLU A 23 12.14 -9.96 -15.96
C GLU A 23 13.45 -9.70 -15.21
N GLU A 24 13.56 -8.49 -14.65
CA GLU A 24 14.68 -8.06 -13.84
C GLU A 24 14.77 -9.08 -12.72
N ALA A 25 15.88 -9.83 -12.68
CA ALA A 25 16.03 -10.93 -11.73
C ALA A 25 15.72 -10.44 -10.31
N PRO A 26 14.97 -11.21 -9.50
CA PRO A 26 14.54 -10.74 -8.18
C PRO A 26 15.75 -10.24 -7.38
N ARG A 27 15.64 -9.03 -6.85
CA ARG A 27 16.73 -8.39 -6.12
C ARG A 27 17.21 -9.33 -4.99
N PRO A 28 18.53 -9.58 -4.87
CA PRO A 28 19.06 -10.39 -3.79
C PRO A 28 18.54 -9.92 -2.43
N SER A 29 18.10 -10.86 -1.59
CA SER A 29 17.53 -10.53 -0.28
C SER A 29 18.12 -11.39 0.83
N ARG A 30 18.31 -10.75 1.99
CA ARG A 30 18.89 -11.37 3.17
C ARG A 30 17.84 -11.53 4.27
N PRO A 31 17.70 -12.72 4.88
CA PRO A 31 16.68 -12.94 5.90
C PRO A 31 16.96 -12.09 7.14
N VAL A 32 15.92 -11.44 7.68
CA VAL A 32 15.97 -10.79 8.99
C VAL A 32 15.99 -11.88 10.06
N PRO A 33 16.96 -11.87 11.00
CA PRO A 33 17.11 -12.93 11.98
C PRO A 33 16.02 -12.88 13.06
N SER A 34 15.58 -14.07 13.49
CA SER A 34 14.67 -14.24 14.61
C SER A 34 15.41 -14.06 15.92
N MET A 35 14.87 -13.24 16.81
CA MET A 35 15.41 -13.02 18.15
C MET A 35 14.67 -13.89 19.18
N SER A 36 15.41 -14.45 20.13
CA SER A 36 14.84 -15.25 21.21
C SER A 36 13.97 -14.42 22.18
N LYS A 37 14.36 -13.16 22.41
CA LYS A 37 13.67 -12.20 23.27
C LYS A 37 13.60 -10.82 22.59
N PRO A 38 12.58 -9.99 22.90
CA PRO A 38 12.58 -8.62 22.40
C PRO A 38 13.75 -7.86 23.02
N PRO A 39 14.37 -6.91 22.29
CA PRO A 39 15.37 -6.02 22.85
C PRO A 39 14.72 -5.15 23.94
N ARG A 40 15.54 -4.73 24.91
CA ARG A 40 15.13 -3.67 25.83
C ARG A 40 15.13 -2.35 25.07
N PHE A 41 14.13 -1.52 25.34
CA PHE A 41 14.06 -0.16 24.79
C PHE A 41 15.18 0.74 25.31
N GLN A 42 15.73 0.42 26.49
CA GLN A 42 16.86 1.11 27.09
C GLN A 42 18.19 0.38 26.84
N GLY A 43 19.28 1.12 26.71
CA GLY A 43 20.63 0.58 26.56
C GLY A 43 21.09 0.35 25.12
N GLY A 44 20.44 1.00 24.15
CA GLY A 44 20.81 1.03 22.74
C GLY A 44 20.95 -0.36 22.09
N LEU A 45 21.98 -0.54 21.27
CA LEU A 45 22.18 -1.75 20.47
C LEU A 45 22.58 -3.03 21.25
N LYS A 46 22.78 -2.96 22.56
CA LYS A 46 23.21 -4.11 23.39
C LYS A 46 22.13 -5.18 23.53
N GLY A 47 20.85 -4.80 23.44
CA GLY A 47 19.71 -5.72 23.58
C GLY A 47 19.47 -6.64 22.38
N PHE A 48 20.10 -6.35 21.24
CA PHE A 48 19.93 -7.07 19.99
C PHE A 48 20.91 -8.25 19.88
N THR A 49 20.43 -9.45 20.17
CA THR A 49 21.18 -10.72 20.08
C THR A 49 21.02 -11.34 18.69
N SER A 50 22.13 -11.67 18.02
CA SER A 50 22.17 -12.18 16.63
C SER A 50 21.46 -11.32 15.57
N PRO A 51 21.69 -9.98 15.55
CA PRO A 51 21.00 -9.07 14.65
C PRO A 51 21.62 -9.05 13.24
N LEU A 52 20.84 -8.54 12.29
CA LEU A 52 21.34 -8.05 11.02
C LEU A 52 21.84 -6.62 11.21
N ALA A 53 23.12 -6.37 10.94
CA ALA A 53 23.69 -5.03 11.04
C ALA A 53 23.46 -4.23 9.74
N LEU A 54 23.07 -2.97 9.89
CA LEU A 54 23.00 -1.94 8.85
C LEU A 54 23.94 -0.79 9.24
N LYS A 55 24.53 -0.13 8.25
CA LYS A 55 25.43 1.01 8.46
C LYS A 55 24.98 2.19 7.61
N SER A 56 25.22 3.41 8.10
CA SER A 56 25.11 4.60 7.28
C SER A 56 26.02 4.54 6.05
N LEU A 57 25.59 5.16 4.96
CA LEU A 57 26.45 5.54 3.85
C LEU A 57 27.18 6.83 4.20
N ASP A 58 28.37 7.02 3.64
CA ASP A 58 29.13 8.24 3.81
C ASP A 58 28.37 9.41 3.14
N ALA A 59 28.09 10.47 3.91
CA ALA A 59 27.44 11.68 3.43
C ALA A 59 28.46 12.82 3.38
N PRO A 60 28.73 13.44 2.20
CA PRO A 60 29.68 14.53 2.10
C PRO A 60 29.33 15.70 3.01
N GLY A 61 30.28 16.11 3.85
CA GLY A 61 30.11 17.22 4.78
C GLY A 61 29.36 16.87 6.07
N SER A 62 28.98 15.62 6.28
CA SER A 62 28.40 15.15 7.54
C SER A 62 29.49 14.72 8.53
N SER A 63 29.43 15.22 9.77
CA SER A 63 30.16 14.67 10.92
C SER A 63 29.46 13.46 11.52
N ALA A 64 28.15 13.35 11.30
CA ALA A 64 27.33 12.26 11.83
C ALA A 64 27.50 10.92 11.11
N SER A 65 27.29 9.82 11.84
CA SER A 65 27.24 8.45 11.33
C SER A 65 26.32 7.59 12.19
N PHE A 66 25.85 6.44 11.70
CA PHE A 66 25.10 5.51 12.56
C PHE A 66 25.45 4.05 12.32
N ASN A 67 25.29 3.27 13.39
CA ASN A 67 25.18 1.81 13.31
C ASN A 67 23.76 1.42 13.66
N ALA A 68 23.23 0.44 12.93
CA ALA A 68 21.88 -0.05 13.17
C ALA A 68 21.84 -1.57 13.20
N LYS A 69 20.82 -2.09 13.89
CA LYS A 69 20.55 -3.51 14.02
C LYS A 69 19.09 -3.77 13.79
N VAL A 70 18.81 -4.80 12.99
CA VAL A 70 17.46 -5.24 12.67
C VAL A 70 17.30 -6.70 13.07
N GLY A 71 16.16 -7.03 13.65
CA GLY A 71 15.75 -8.39 13.98
C GLY A 71 14.24 -8.45 14.11
N PHE A 72 13.67 -9.64 14.12
CA PHE A 72 12.23 -9.79 14.36
C PHE A 72 11.97 -10.76 15.51
N ARG A 73 10.80 -10.64 16.12
CA ARG A 73 10.29 -11.64 17.05
C ARG A 73 8.77 -11.65 17.01
N LYS A 74 8.18 -12.84 16.88
CA LYS A 74 6.74 -13.03 16.67
C LYS A 74 6.28 -12.19 15.46
N ASP A 75 5.42 -11.21 15.70
CA ASP A 75 4.78 -10.30 14.75
C ASP A 75 5.37 -8.89 14.80
N THR A 76 6.61 -8.72 15.29
CA THR A 76 7.23 -7.39 15.46
C THR A 76 8.62 -7.36 14.86
N LEU A 77 8.86 -6.38 13.99
CA LEU A 77 10.16 -5.96 13.52
C LEU A 77 10.77 -5.00 14.55
N TYR A 78 12.01 -5.24 14.96
CA TYR A 78 12.74 -4.36 15.85
C TYR A 78 13.89 -3.72 15.09
N VAL A 79 14.02 -2.41 15.24
CA VAL A 79 15.07 -1.59 14.64
C VAL A 79 15.77 -0.83 15.76
N GLY A 80 17.06 -1.07 15.93
CA GLY A 80 17.92 -0.33 16.84
C GLY A 80 18.87 0.54 16.05
N VAL A 81 19.12 1.77 16.51
CA VAL A 81 20.06 2.71 15.89
C VAL A 81 20.88 3.37 16.99
N ASP A 82 22.20 3.42 16.83
CA ASP A 82 23.08 4.31 17.59
C ASP A 82 23.67 5.31 16.59
N ALA A 83 23.11 6.52 16.55
CA ALA A 83 23.60 7.63 15.74
C ALA A 83 24.60 8.45 16.54
N LYS A 84 25.79 8.68 15.99
CA LYS A 84 26.86 9.47 16.57
C LYS A 84 26.97 10.77 15.83
N ASP A 85 27.18 11.81 16.59
CA ASP A 85 27.26 13.19 16.14
C ASP A 85 28.35 13.92 16.95
N ASP A 86 28.93 14.99 16.45
CA ASP A 86 29.75 15.89 17.26
C ASP A 86 28.88 16.79 18.15
N GLN A 87 27.67 17.16 17.72
CA GLN A 87 26.75 17.98 18.51
C GLN A 87 25.28 17.55 18.40
N LEU A 88 24.80 16.85 19.43
CA LEU A 88 23.38 16.52 19.54
C LEU A 88 22.53 17.72 19.99
N LEU A 89 21.68 18.22 19.09
CA LEU A 89 20.79 19.38 19.26
C LEU A 89 19.32 18.99 19.09
N ALA A 90 18.39 19.67 19.77
CA ALA A 90 16.96 19.29 19.79
C ALA A 90 16.27 19.14 18.41
N GLY A 91 16.87 19.73 17.38
CA GLY A 91 16.46 19.62 15.99
C GLY A 91 16.73 18.25 15.35
N ASP A 92 17.65 17.45 15.89
CA ASP A 92 18.02 16.17 15.27
C ASP A 92 16.87 15.17 15.31
N VAL A 93 16.74 14.42 14.21
CA VAL A 93 15.66 13.46 14.03
C VAL A 93 16.19 12.16 13.44
N LEU A 94 15.81 11.06 14.08
CA LEU A 94 15.91 9.72 13.52
C LEU A 94 14.59 9.35 12.83
N SER A 95 14.69 8.96 11.57
CA SER A 95 13.57 8.42 10.80
C SER A 95 13.82 6.96 10.47
N VAL A 96 12.80 6.11 10.68
CA VAL A 96 12.78 4.71 10.25
C VAL A 96 11.69 4.58 9.19
N SER A 97 12.07 4.22 7.98
CA SER A 97 11.17 3.99 6.84
C SER A 97 11.21 2.53 6.44
N VAL A 98 10.04 1.94 6.22
CA VAL A 98 9.88 0.57 5.70
C VAL A 98 9.09 0.65 4.40
N TYR A 99 9.51 -0.09 3.39
CA TYR A 99 8.83 -0.15 2.09
C TYR A 99 8.93 -1.54 1.48
N PHE A 100 7.87 -1.99 0.80
CA PHE A 100 7.81 -3.25 0.06
C PHE A 100 7.66 -2.95 -1.44
N PRO A 101 8.77 -2.83 -2.20
CA PRO A 101 8.74 -2.32 -3.57
C PRO A 101 7.86 -3.13 -4.52
N ASP A 102 7.71 -4.42 -4.27
CA ASP A 102 7.04 -5.35 -5.19
C ASP A 102 5.53 -5.49 -4.93
N THR A 103 4.94 -4.63 -4.10
CA THR A 103 3.54 -4.78 -3.64
C THR A 103 2.51 -4.01 -4.45
N GLY A 104 2.96 -3.35 -5.52
CA GLY A 104 2.11 -2.70 -6.51
C GLY A 104 2.50 -1.23 -6.74
N PRO A 105 2.11 -0.66 -7.90
CA PRO A 105 2.54 0.67 -8.33
C PRO A 105 2.01 1.82 -7.46
N LEU A 106 0.96 1.59 -6.68
CA LEU A 106 0.35 2.57 -5.78
C LEU A 106 0.83 2.42 -4.33
N THR A 107 1.73 1.48 -4.06
CA THR A 107 2.19 1.23 -2.70
C THR A 107 3.18 2.27 -2.26
N THR A 108 3.06 2.71 -1.01
CA THR A 108 3.96 3.69 -0.40
C THR A 108 4.56 3.08 0.87
N GLY A 109 5.77 3.52 1.20
CA GLY A 109 6.43 3.15 2.45
C GLY A 109 5.83 3.90 3.63
N TYR A 110 6.03 3.39 4.83
CA TYR A 110 5.72 4.11 6.06
C TYR A 110 7.01 4.54 6.74
N THR A 111 7.00 5.75 7.29
CA THR A 111 8.10 6.40 7.98
C THR A 111 7.66 6.80 9.39
N TRP A 112 8.46 6.48 10.39
CA TRP A 112 8.31 6.91 11.78
C TRP A 112 9.46 7.82 12.18
N ARG A 113 9.16 8.93 12.86
CA ARG A 113 10.15 9.93 13.27
C ARG A 113 10.33 9.94 14.77
N PHE A 114 11.56 10.16 15.21
CA PHE A 114 11.96 10.16 16.62
C PHE A 114 12.97 11.27 16.86
N GLY A 115 12.72 12.13 17.84
CA GLY A 115 13.69 13.10 18.35
C GLY A 115 14.09 12.77 19.78
N PHE A 116 14.81 13.69 20.43
CA PHE A 116 15.25 13.58 21.83
C PHE A 116 14.11 13.36 22.83
N ASP A 117 12.96 13.95 22.51
CA ASP A 117 11.72 13.88 23.27
C ASP A 117 10.91 12.60 22.99
N GLY A 118 11.45 11.71 22.16
CA GLY A 118 10.85 10.45 21.78
C GLY A 118 10.18 10.53 20.41
N LYS A 119 9.11 9.76 20.25
CA LYS A 119 8.41 9.64 18.98
C LYS A 119 7.72 10.94 18.59
N ARG A 120 7.91 11.36 17.34
CA ARG A 120 7.28 12.54 16.72
C ARG A 120 6.25 12.10 15.69
N ALA A 121 5.30 12.99 15.39
CA ALA A 121 4.37 12.77 14.29
C ALA A 121 5.13 12.71 12.97
N SER A 122 4.85 11.70 12.16
CA SER A 122 5.28 11.67 10.77
C SER A 122 4.34 12.60 10.00
N GLY A 123 4.88 13.65 9.39
CA GLY A 123 4.08 14.66 8.69
C GLY A 123 3.23 14.04 7.57
N ALA A 124 2.23 14.76 7.06
CA ALA A 124 1.28 14.25 6.06
C ALA A 124 1.96 13.64 4.81
N GLU A 125 3.12 14.18 4.43
CA GLU A 125 3.94 13.73 3.29
C GLU A 125 4.62 12.37 3.50
N SER A 126 4.61 11.80 4.70
CA SER A 126 5.34 10.56 5.01
C SER A 126 4.58 9.29 4.59
N GLY A 127 3.36 9.43 4.05
CA GLY A 127 2.50 8.30 3.69
C GLY A 127 2.04 7.42 4.87
N THR A 128 2.37 7.79 6.11
CA THR A 128 2.16 6.92 7.28
C THR A 128 0.84 7.26 7.96
N PRO A 129 -0.16 6.36 7.91
CA PRO A 129 -1.47 6.64 8.48
C PRO A 129 -1.39 6.70 10.01
N GLU A 130 -2.27 7.51 10.61
CA GLU A 130 -2.26 7.80 12.04
C GLU A 130 -2.29 6.53 12.90
N PHE A 131 -3.13 5.54 12.54
CA PHE A 131 -3.21 4.28 13.28
C PHE A 131 -1.88 3.52 13.29
N ALA A 132 -1.13 3.53 12.18
CA ALA A 132 0.16 2.86 12.06
C ALA A 132 1.23 3.65 12.82
N GLN A 133 1.14 4.99 12.82
CA GLN A 133 1.96 5.79 13.72
C GLN A 133 1.72 5.33 15.15
N GLN A 134 0.49 5.38 15.67
CA GLN A 134 0.15 5.05 17.06
C GLN A 134 0.63 3.66 17.51
N LYS A 135 0.63 2.66 16.63
CA LYS A 135 1.06 1.28 16.94
C LYS A 135 2.57 1.09 17.12
N VAL A 136 3.40 1.96 16.54
CA VAL A 136 4.86 1.86 16.72
C VAL A 136 5.26 2.42 18.07
N ASN A 137 6.01 1.64 18.83
CA ASN A 137 6.64 2.09 20.06
C ASN A 137 8.13 2.32 19.83
N GLY A 138 8.69 3.34 20.46
CA GLY A 138 10.12 3.62 20.36
C GLY A 138 10.61 4.41 21.57
N ALA A 139 11.84 4.14 21.98
CA ALA A 139 12.51 4.90 23.03
C ALA A 139 13.80 5.48 22.47
N VAL A 140 14.06 6.72 22.86
CA VAL A 140 15.26 7.46 22.48
C VAL A 140 16.05 7.76 23.75
N GLU A 141 17.35 7.51 23.72
CA GLU A 141 18.27 7.79 24.80
C GLU A 141 19.47 8.57 24.29
N ARG A 142 19.89 9.58 25.05
CA ARG A 142 21.16 10.27 24.81
C ARG A 142 22.24 9.63 25.67
N GLN A 143 23.34 9.22 25.04
CA GLN A 143 24.52 8.68 25.70
C GLN A 143 25.75 9.44 25.21
N GLY A 144 26.09 10.53 25.90
CA GLY A 144 27.14 11.45 25.47
C GLY A 144 26.78 12.12 24.15
N ASN A 145 27.53 11.78 23.09
CA ASN A 145 27.35 12.25 21.72
C ASN A 145 26.66 11.21 20.81
N THR A 146 26.03 10.20 21.42
CA THR A 146 25.24 9.17 20.72
C THR A 146 23.76 9.34 21.03
N LEU A 147 22.93 9.39 19.99
CA LEU A 147 21.48 9.27 20.07
C LEU A 147 21.10 7.82 19.75
N SER A 148 20.63 7.11 20.76
CA SER A 148 20.22 5.71 20.65
C SER A 148 18.70 5.62 20.49
N LEU A 149 18.23 4.95 19.44
CA LEU A 149 16.83 4.60 19.23
C LEU A 149 16.66 3.08 19.29
N VAL A 150 15.62 2.61 19.96
CA VAL A 150 15.08 1.27 19.78
C VAL A 150 13.60 1.39 19.45
N ALA A 151 13.22 0.96 18.24
CA ALA A 151 11.85 0.97 17.74
C ALA A 151 11.31 -0.46 17.59
N ALA A 152 10.04 -0.63 17.93
CA ALA A 152 9.26 -1.85 17.74
C ALA A 152 8.12 -1.54 16.76
N VAL A 153 8.20 -2.12 15.57
CA VAL A 153 7.26 -1.96 14.48
C VAL A 153 6.45 -3.26 14.34
N PRO A 154 5.25 -3.35 14.93
CA PRO A 154 4.40 -4.52 14.76
C PRO A 154 3.95 -4.65 13.31
N VAL A 155 3.64 -5.87 12.87
CA VAL A 155 3.19 -6.14 11.48
C VAL A 155 1.93 -5.36 11.12
N ARG A 156 1.07 -5.09 12.10
CA ARG A 156 -0.13 -4.25 11.97
C ARG A 156 0.19 -2.75 11.77
N ALA A 157 1.46 -2.38 11.82
CA ALA A 157 1.95 -1.05 11.46
C ALA A 157 2.81 -1.09 10.19
N LEU A 158 2.99 -2.24 9.53
CA LEU A 158 3.72 -2.26 8.27
C LEU A 158 2.86 -1.69 7.14
N PRO A 159 3.49 -1.04 6.14
CA PRO A 159 2.81 -0.70 4.90
C PRO A 159 2.37 -1.98 4.17
N ARG A 160 1.64 -1.81 3.06
CA ARG A 160 1.20 -2.94 2.23
C ARG A 160 2.37 -3.90 1.95
N PHE A 161 2.15 -5.19 2.20
CA PHE A 161 3.15 -6.25 2.04
C PHE A 161 2.58 -7.43 1.25
N PRO A 162 3.41 -8.31 0.63
CA PRO A 162 2.90 -9.40 -0.19
C PRO A 162 2.02 -10.39 0.58
N ALA A 163 0.92 -10.81 -0.03
CA ALA A 163 -0.03 -11.76 0.57
C ALA A 163 0.47 -13.20 0.51
N LYS A 164 1.30 -13.53 -0.49
CA LYS A 164 1.80 -14.90 -0.74
C LYS A 164 3.31 -14.94 -0.96
N ASP A 165 3.83 -13.99 -1.72
CA ASP A 165 5.25 -13.91 -2.08
C ASP A 165 6.14 -13.57 -0.87
N PRO A 166 7.46 -13.78 -0.97
CA PRO A 166 8.38 -13.43 0.09
C PRO A 166 8.26 -11.95 0.46
N MET A 167 8.23 -11.67 1.76
CA MET A 167 8.16 -10.30 2.30
C MET A 167 9.52 -9.60 2.20
N VAL A 168 9.89 -9.21 0.97
CA VAL A 168 11.12 -8.44 0.67
C VAL A 168 10.83 -6.96 0.87
N MET A 169 11.66 -6.31 1.68
CA MET A 169 11.49 -4.91 2.09
C MET A 169 12.82 -4.17 2.14
N ASP A 170 12.74 -2.86 1.92
CA ASP A 170 13.79 -1.92 2.29
C ASP A 170 13.50 -1.36 3.68
N VAL A 171 14.55 -1.28 4.51
CA VAL A 171 14.52 -0.58 5.81
C VAL A 171 15.53 0.55 5.75
N CYS A 172 15.01 1.76 5.56
CA CYS A 172 15.81 2.97 5.47
C CYS A 172 15.78 3.72 6.80
N ILE A 173 16.96 3.99 7.32
CA ILE A 173 17.21 4.74 8.53
C ILE A 173 17.89 6.02 8.08
N THR A 174 17.34 7.14 8.50
CA THR A 174 17.90 8.46 8.21
C THR A 174 18.06 9.23 9.51
N TYR A 175 19.27 9.72 9.74
CA TYR A 175 19.57 10.68 10.79
C TYR A 175 19.68 12.06 10.15
N GLU A 176 18.79 12.96 10.53
CA GLU A 176 18.81 14.37 10.13
C GLU A 176 19.58 15.13 11.21
N ASP A 177 20.82 15.51 10.90
CA ASP A 177 21.75 16.26 11.76
C ASP A 177 21.50 17.77 11.61
N VAL A 178 21.31 18.47 12.73
CA VAL A 178 21.08 19.91 12.76
C VAL A 178 22.13 20.61 13.64
N ASP A 179 23.28 20.95 13.03
CA ASP A 179 24.43 21.65 13.63
C ASP A 179 24.14 23.01 14.29
N SER A 180 23.01 23.65 13.96
CA SER A 180 22.65 24.96 14.52
C SER A 180 21.15 25.20 14.51
N ALA A 181 20.65 25.97 15.48
CA ALA A 181 19.24 26.30 15.57
C ALA A 181 18.75 27.02 14.30
N GLY A 182 17.83 26.38 13.56
CA GLY A 182 17.33 26.89 12.27
C GLY A 182 18.21 26.59 11.06
N GLY A 183 19.30 25.83 11.23
CA GLY A 183 20.14 25.33 10.16
C GLY A 183 19.42 24.33 9.25
N LYS A 184 19.95 24.14 8.04
CA LYS A 184 19.45 23.12 7.11
C LYS A 184 19.95 21.74 7.59
N PRO A 185 19.06 20.75 7.78
CA PRO A 185 19.50 19.43 8.21
C PRO A 185 20.39 18.75 7.16
N VAL A 186 21.45 18.09 7.62
CA VAL A 186 22.30 17.20 6.82
C VAL A 186 21.85 15.77 7.09
N ALA A 187 21.38 15.07 6.04
CA ALA A 187 20.84 13.73 6.19
C ALA A 187 21.90 12.66 5.96
N VAL A 188 22.08 11.78 6.94
CA VAL A 188 22.87 10.55 6.85
C VAL A 188 21.92 9.37 6.75
N SER A 189 22.07 8.51 5.74
CA SER A 189 21.16 7.40 5.47
C SER A 189 21.89 6.12 5.10
N ASN A 190 21.30 4.96 5.37
CA ASN A 190 21.74 3.68 4.79
C ASN A 190 21.12 3.40 3.42
N CYS A 191 20.26 4.29 2.91
CA CYS A 191 19.57 4.15 1.64
C CYS A 191 19.98 5.26 0.66
N GLN A 192 19.94 4.93 -0.62
CA GLN A 192 20.12 5.87 -1.73
C GLN A 192 18.80 6.01 -2.47
N SER A 193 18.31 7.24 -2.62
CA SER A 193 17.03 7.53 -3.29
C SER A 193 15.83 6.73 -2.75
N GLY A 194 15.83 6.40 -1.45
CA GLY A 194 14.75 5.66 -0.78
C GLY A 194 14.88 4.14 -0.80
N THR A 195 15.94 3.58 -1.37
CA THR A 195 16.18 2.13 -1.49
C THR A 195 17.51 1.75 -0.86
N MET A 196 17.59 0.58 -0.21
CA MET A 196 18.88 0.10 0.31
C MET A 196 19.81 -0.22 -0.88
N PRO A 197 21.11 0.11 -0.84
CA PRO A 197 22.03 -0.38 -1.86
C PRO A 197 22.33 -1.86 -1.65
N GLY A 198 22.45 -2.63 -2.73
CA GLY A 198 22.76 -4.06 -2.68
C GLY A 198 21.57 -4.93 -2.27
N GLU A 199 21.68 -5.69 -1.19
CA GLU A 199 20.65 -6.67 -0.77
C GLU A 199 19.48 -6.01 -0.03
N ALA A 200 18.25 -6.39 -0.39
CA ALA A 200 17.06 -6.06 0.38
C ALA A 200 16.93 -6.95 1.63
N LEU A 201 16.06 -6.59 2.57
CA LEU A 201 15.76 -7.43 3.74
C LEU A 201 14.55 -8.32 3.48
N ARG A 202 14.58 -9.56 3.95
CA ARG A 202 13.45 -10.48 3.84
C ARG A 202 12.91 -10.82 5.23
N LEU A 203 11.69 -10.37 5.52
CA LEU A 203 10.96 -10.85 6.69
C LEU A 203 10.55 -12.31 6.48
N PRO A 204 10.73 -13.19 7.48
CA PRO A 204 10.28 -14.57 7.34
C PRO A 204 8.76 -14.70 7.30
N ASP A 205 8.26 -15.64 6.50
CA ASP A 205 6.83 -15.86 6.28
C ASP A 205 6.05 -16.20 7.54
N GLU A 206 6.72 -16.71 8.58
CA GLU A 206 6.13 -17.02 9.89
C GLU A 206 5.43 -15.79 10.48
N VAL A 207 5.99 -14.60 10.22
CA VAL A 207 5.45 -13.31 10.66
C VAL A 207 4.04 -13.08 10.06
N ARG A 208 3.89 -13.30 8.75
CA ARG A 208 2.61 -13.20 8.03
C ARG A 208 1.66 -14.33 8.41
N LYS A 209 2.15 -15.57 8.49
CA LYS A 209 1.34 -16.76 8.85
C LYS A 209 0.74 -16.65 10.26
N ALA A 210 1.45 -16.01 11.19
CA ALA A 210 0.97 -15.79 12.56
C ALA A 210 -0.30 -14.92 12.64
N LEU A 211 -0.59 -14.12 11.60
CA LEU A 211 -1.80 -13.29 11.52
C LEU A 211 -3.08 -14.11 11.32
N LYS A 212 -2.97 -15.38 10.88
CA LYS A 212 -4.10 -16.29 10.61
C LYS A 212 -5.14 -15.72 9.62
N LEU A 213 -4.70 -14.85 8.72
CA LEU A 213 -5.53 -14.31 7.64
C LEU A 213 -5.72 -15.37 6.55
N LYS A 214 -6.89 -15.36 5.91
CA LYS A 214 -7.26 -16.27 4.82
C LYS A 214 -7.78 -15.47 3.62
N PRO A 215 -6.93 -14.66 2.97
CA PRO A 215 -7.35 -13.92 1.79
C PRO A 215 -7.69 -14.88 0.63
N SER A 216 -8.54 -14.44 -0.28
CA SER A 216 -8.88 -15.17 -1.50
C SER A 216 -7.69 -15.30 -2.45
N GLU A 217 -7.79 -16.22 -3.43
CA GLU A 217 -6.65 -16.55 -4.29
C GLU A 217 -6.17 -15.39 -5.17
N ASN A 218 -7.06 -14.47 -5.54
CA ASN A 218 -6.76 -13.29 -6.34
C ASN A 218 -6.08 -12.15 -5.55
N VAL A 219 -5.92 -12.27 -4.24
CA VAL A 219 -5.22 -11.28 -3.41
C VAL A 219 -3.72 -11.48 -3.51
N THR A 220 -3.02 -10.45 -3.96
CA THR A 220 -1.57 -10.40 -4.16
C THR A 220 -0.86 -9.68 -3.00
N ALA A 221 -1.53 -8.73 -2.35
CA ALA A 221 -0.95 -7.96 -1.25
C ALA A 221 -1.95 -7.72 -0.10
N LEU A 222 -1.43 -7.57 1.11
CA LEU A 222 -2.17 -7.30 2.34
C LEU A 222 -1.78 -5.94 2.89
N GLU A 223 -2.77 -5.18 3.36
CA GLU A 223 -2.57 -3.89 3.99
C GLU A 223 -3.36 -3.84 5.30
N SER A 224 -2.72 -3.36 6.36
CA SER A 224 -3.40 -3.16 7.62
C SER A 224 -4.24 -1.88 7.60
N ALA A 225 -5.33 -1.87 8.35
CA ALA A 225 -6.13 -0.69 8.60
C ALA A 225 -6.42 -0.53 10.09
N ALA A 226 -7.02 0.59 10.47
CA ALA A 226 -7.39 0.89 11.84
C ALA A 226 -8.30 -0.19 12.45
N THR A 227 -9.27 -0.69 11.67
CA THR A 227 -10.34 -1.60 12.09
C THR A 227 -10.29 -2.98 11.42
N GLY A 228 -9.21 -3.29 10.68
CA GLY A 228 -9.08 -4.59 10.03
C GLY A 228 -7.88 -4.72 9.08
N TRP A 229 -8.09 -5.52 8.05
CA TRP A 229 -7.15 -5.83 6.98
C TRP A 229 -7.82 -5.69 5.62
N LEU A 230 -7.07 -5.21 4.64
CA LEU A 230 -7.42 -5.21 3.22
C LEU A 230 -6.52 -6.17 2.45
N GLY A 231 -7.11 -6.81 1.46
CA GLY A 231 -6.43 -7.59 0.43
C GLY A 231 -6.60 -6.92 -0.92
N TRP A 232 -5.50 -6.71 -1.61
CA TRP A 232 -5.43 -6.04 -2.91
C TRP A 232 -5.16 -7.06 -4.00
N ASP A 233 -5.78 -6.89 -5.16
CA ASP A 233 -5.49 -7.70 -6.34
C ASP A 233 -4.29 -7.14 -7.15
N LEU A 234 -3.98 -7.81 -8.26
CA LEU A 234 -2.88 -7.42 -9.16
C LEU A 234 -3.06 -6.00 -9.75
N LEU A 235 -4.29 -5.52 -9.90
CA LEU A 235 -4.60 -4.20 -10.42
C LEU A 235 -4.67 -3.13 -9.31
N SER A 236 -4.28 -3.50 -8.08
CA SER A 236 -4.34 -2.61 -6.92
C SER A 236 -5.75 -2.12 -6.59
N TYR A 237 -6.75 -2.98 -6.77
CA TYR A 237 -8.09 -2.75 -6.24
C TYR A 237 -8.36 -3.62 -5.00
N PRO A 238 -9.13 -3.13 -4.01
CA PRO A 238 -9.48 -3.93 -2.85
C PRO A 238 -10.37 -5.11 -3.26
N ALA A 239 -9.84 -6.33 -3.18
CA ALA A 239 -10.51 -7.57 -3.56
C ALA A 239 -11.01 -8.37 -2.36
N TRP A 240 -10.48 -8.09 -1.17
CA TRP A 240 -10.82 -8.78 0.06
C TRP A 240 -10.68 -7.85 1.25
N ALA A 241 -11.47 -8.07 2.30
CA ALA A 241 -11.34 -7.38 3.57
C ALA A 241 -11.65 -8.32 4.74
N GLN A 242 -11.03 -8.04 5.88
CA GLN A 242 -11.37 -8.67 7.15
C GLN A 242 -11.38 -7.65 8.28
N GLY A 243 -12.54 -7.47 8.91
CA GLY A 243 -12.70 -6.66 10.10
C GLY A 243 -12.11 -7.34 11.34
N ASP A 244 -11.73 -6.52 12.32
CA ASP A 244 -11.42 -7.02 13.66
C ASP A 244 -12.71 -7.54 14.35
N GLU A 245 -13.86 -6.96 13.96
CA GLU A 245 -15.23 -7.38 14.31
C GLU A 245 -16.04 -7.75 13.05
N ASP A 246 -17.29 -8.18 13.24
CA ASP A 246 -18.19 -8.50 12.12
C ASP A 246 -18.45 -7.26 11.25
N LEU A 247 -18.42 -7.45 9.94
CA LEU A 247 -18.54 -6.35 9.00
C LEU A 247 -20.00 -5.98 8.78
N THR A 248 -20.30 -4.71 9.03
CA THR A 248 -21.51 -4.02 8.57
C THR A 248 -21.20 -3.26 7.27
N PRO A 249 -22.23 -2.83 6.51
CA PRO A 249 -22.02 -2.00 5.32
C PRO A 249 -21.12 -0.78 5.59
N ASP A 250 -21.37 -0.05 6.68
CA ASP A 250 -20.62 1.15 7.02
C ASP A 250 -19.17 0.85 7.36
N THR A 251 -18.93 -0.14 8.24
CA THR A 251 -17.56 -0.54 8.61
C THR A 251 -16.78 -1.09 7.43
N LEU A 252 -17.44 -1.74 6.46
CA LEU A 252 -16.79 -2.20 5.24
C LEU A 252 -16.41 -1.04 4.33
N ARG A 253 -17.29 -0.04 4.18
CA ARG A 253 -17.00 1.17 3.39
C ARG A 253 -15.80 1.91 3.96
N GLU A 254 -15.78 2.17 5.27
CA GLU A 254 -14.66 2.81 5.95
C GLU A 254 -13.35 2.02 5.78
N LEU A 255 -13.44 0.68 5.76
CA LEU A 255 -12.28 -0.17 5.58
C LEU A 255 -11.76 -0.14 4.14
N VAL A 256 -12.64 -0.23 3.14
CA VAL A 256 -12.29 -0.35 1.70
C VAL A 256 -11.90 0.99 1.07
N VAL A 257 -12.49 2.10 1.53
CA VAL A 257 -12.21 3.44 1.02
C VAL A 257 -12.04 4.46 2.13
N ALA A 258 -10.99 5.28 2.01
CA ALA A 258 -10.76 6.38 2.95
C ALA A 258 -11.85 7.48 2.87
N LYS A 259 -12.51 7.63 1.71
CA LYS A 259 -13.63 8.54 1.49
C LYS A 259 -14.63 7.86 0.57
N SER A 260 -15.75 7.39 1.12
CA SER A 260 -16.85 6.85 0.31
C SER A 260 -17.50 7.96 -0.50
N VAL A 261 -17.99 7.60 -1.68
CA VAL A 261 -18.89 8.45 -2.47
C VAL A 261 -20.31 7.97 -2.23
N GLU A 262 -21.18 8.86 -1.78
CA GLU A 262 -22.60 8.54 -1.63
C GLU A 262 -23.30 8.55 -2.99
N ALA A 263 -24.11 7.53 -3.26
CA ALA A 263 -24.77 7.34 -4.55
C ALA A 263 -25.61 8.58 -4.97
N GLU A 264 -26.36 9.14 -4.02
CA GLU A 264 -27.18 10.33 -4.22
C GLU A 264 -26.33 11.55 -4.62
N SER A 265 -25.20 11.76 -3.95
CA SER A 265 -24.29 12.88 -4.24
C SER A 265 -23.68 12.81 -5.65
N ALA A 266 -23.55 11.60 -6.20
CA ALA A 266 -23.06 11.36 -7.55
C ALA A 266 -24.18 11.25 -8.60
N ASN A 267 -25.46 11.36 -8.19
CA ASN A 267 -26.64 11.16 -9.01
C ASN A 267 -26.64 9.80 -9.74
N VAL A 268 -26.22 8.75 -9.04
CA VAL A 268 -26.28 7.35 -9.50
C VAL A 268 -27.31 6.59 -8.67
N LYS A 269 -28.02 5.65 -9.29
CA LYS A 269 -29.08 4.85 -8.64
C LYS A 269 -28.60 3.43 -8.42
N VAL A 270 -27.71 3.29 -7.44
CA VAL A 270 -27.15 2.02 -6.99
C VAL A 270 -27.46 1.86 -5.50
N PRO A 271 -28.09 0.75 -5.07
CA PRO A 271 -28.39 0.52 -3.67
C PRO A 271 -27.12 0.23 -2.86
N ASP A 272 -27.20 0.49 -1.56
CA ASP A 272 -26.13 0.23 -0.59
C ASP A 272 -25.89 -1.27 -0.35
N THR A 273 -26.93 -2.07 -0.52
CA THR A 273 -26.90 -3.52 -0.37
C THR A 273 -27.88 -4.14 -1.35
N VAL A 274 -27.49 -5.26 -1.94
CA VAL A 274 -28.37 -6.15 -2.70
C VAL A 274 -28.38 -7.52 -2.04
N SER A 275 -29.48 -8.25 -2.18
CA SER A 275 -29.58 -9.62 -1.70
C SER A 275 -29.40 -10.59 -2.85
N LEU A 276 -28.57 -11.61 -2.65
CA LEU A 276 -28.52 -12.76 -3.54
C LEU A 276 -29.80 -13.61 -3.39
N PRO A 277 -30.13 -14.48 -4.35
CA PRO A 277 -31.30 -15.37 -4.26
C PRO A 277 -31.32 -16.26 -3.01
N ASP A 278 -30.14 -16.59 -2.47
CA ASP A 278 -29.98 -17.37 -1.24
C ASP A 278 -30.08 -16.54 0.05
N GLY A 279 -30.41 -15.24 -0.06
CA GLY A 279 -30.58 -14.31 1.04
C GLY A 279 -29.29 -13.70 1.57
N ARG A 280 -28.11 -14.06 1.06
CA ARG A 280 -26.84 -13.45 1.50
C ARG A 280 -26.75 -11.98 1.06
N PRO A 281 -26.31 -11.07 1.94
CA PRO A 281 -26.16 -9.66 1.59
C PRO A 281 -24.86 -9.43 0.81
N VAL A 282 -24.96 -8.59 -0.22
CA VAL A 282 -23.84 -8.06 -0.99
C VAL A 282 -23.84 -6.56 -0.82
N VAL A 283 -22.77 -6.03 -0.22
CA VAL A 283 -22.63 -4.61 0.06
C VAL A 283 -21.99 -3.90 -1.13
N THR A 284 -22.53 -2.73 -1.46
CA THR A 284 -21.99 -1.86 -2.51
C THR A 284 -21.12 -0.77 -1.90
N VAL A 285 -19.90 -0.64 -2.43
CA VAL A 285 -18.95 0.41 -2.07
C VAL A 285 -18.56 1.17 -3.32
N LEU A 286 -18.79 2.49 -3.34
CA LEU A 286 -18.44 3.35 -4.46
C LEU A 286 -17.05 3.96 -4.28
N THR A 287 -16.25 3.91 -5.35
CA THR A 287 -14.85 4.35 -5.37
C THR A 287 -14.55 5.14 -6.65
N GLY A 288 -13.48 5.93 -6.64
CA GLY A 288 -13.08 6.73 -7.80
C GLY A 288 -13.61 8.16 -7.77
N LYS A 289 -13.78 8.77 -8.95
CA LYS A 289 -14.16 10.18 -9.11
C LYS A 289 -15.35 10.31 -10.04
N ASN A 290 -16.35 11.12 -9.66
CA ASN A 290 -17.50 11.37 -10.50
C ASN A 290 -17.08 12.15 -11.78
N PRO A 291 -17.22 11.57 -12.98
CA PRO A 291 -16.83 12.26 -14.22
C PRO A 291 -17.68 13.48 -14.56
N TYR A 292 -18.83 13.60 -13.92
CA TYR A 292 -19.80 14.66 -14.14
C TYR A 292 -19.97 15.50 -12.85
N ALA A 293 -18.89 15.69 -12.10
CA ALA A 293 -18.88 16.56 -10.93
C ALA A 293 -19.13 18.04 -11.30
N VAL A 294 -18.91 18.40 -12.56
CA VAL A 294 -19.20 19.74 -13.12
C VAL A 294 -20.40 19.62 -14.06
N GLU A 295 -21.43 20.42 -13.81
CA GLU A 295 -22.65 20.41 -14.63
C GLU A 295 -22.36 20.70 -16.11
N GLY A 296 -23.01 19.96 -17.01
CA GLY A 296 -22.86 20.14 -18.46
C GLY A 296 -21.53 19.65 -19.05
N ARG A 297 -20.60 19.13 -18.23
CA ARG A 297 -19.29 18.62 -18.68
C ARG A 297 -19.06 17.21 -18.18
N CYS A 298 -18.51 16.36 -19.05
CA CYS A 298 -17.96 15.08 -18.66
C CYS A 298 -16.43 15.10 -18.75
N ASP A 299 -15.76 14.62 -17.71
CA ASP A 299 -14.31 14.44 -17.66
C ASP A 299 -13.96 12.98 -17.91
N SER A 300 -13.33 12.68 -19.04
CA SER A 300 -12.99 11.32 -19.45
C SER A 300 -11.87 10.69 -18.63
N GLU A 301 -11.10 11.48 -17.88
CA GLU A 301 -10.04 11.00 -16.98
C GLU A 301 -10.59 10.53 -15.64
N HIS A 302 -11.89 10.74 -15.41
CA HIS A 302 -12.58 10.35 -14.19
C HIS A 302 -13.53 9.18 -14.46
N GLU A 303 -13.60 8.28 -13.49
CA GLU A 303 -14.53 7.17 -13.48
C GLU A 303 -14.97 6.91 -12.05
N LEU A 304 -16.28 6.74 -11.88
CA LEU A 304 -16.87 6.28 -10.63
C LEU A 304 -17.18 4.79 -10.78
N ARG A 305 -16.63 3.98 -9.88
CA ARG A 305 -16.74 2.51 -9.88
C ARG A 305 -17.52 2.05 -8.66
N MET A 306 -18.08 0.87 -8.75
CA MET A 306 -18.59 0.12 -7.60
C MET A 306 -17.81 -1.16 -7.40
N GLY A 307 -17.54 -1.49 -6.15
CA GLY A 307 -17.23 -2.84 -5.71
C GLY A 307 -18.47 -3.44 -5.05
N LEU A 308 -18.86 -4.64 -5.48
CA LEU A 308 -19.84 -5.46 -4.80
C LEU A 308 -19.11 -6.49 -3.94
N TYR A 309 -19.38 -6.50 -2.64
CA TYR A 309 -18.70 -7.35 -1.67
C TYR A 309 -19.68 -8.30 -1.01
N LEU A 310 -19.44 -9.60 -1.17
CA LEU A 310 -20.14 -10.63 -0.41
C LEU A 310 -19.59 -10.64 1.02
N VAL A 311 -20.45 -10.34 2.00
CA VAL A 311 -20.05 -10.25 3.41
C VAL A 311 -20.43 -11.54 4.14
N THR A 312 -19.49 -12.09 4.91
CA THR A 312 -19.70 -13.28 5.74
C THR A 312 -18.97 -13.06 7.08
N GLY A 313 -19.74 -12.67 8.11
CA GLY A 313 -19.22 -12.31 9.43
C GLY A 313 -18.16 -11.22 9.34
N LYS A 314 -16.93 -11.53 9.75
CA LYS A 314 -15.78 -10.60 9.71
C LYS A 314 -15.14 -10.43 8.35
N THR A 315 -15.55 -11.17 7.32
CA THR A 315 -14.86 -11.20 6.03
C THR A 315 -15.75 -10.66 4.92
N ALA A 316 -15.13 -10.01 3.94
CA ALA A 316 -15.79 -9.57 2.73
C ALA A 316 -14.91 -9.91 1.52
N THR A 317 -15.51 -10.51 0.49
CA THR A 317 -14.82 -10.82 -0.77
C THR A 317 -15.51 -10.07 -1.90
N ARG A 318 -14.72 -9.42 -2.75
CA ARG A 318 -15.28 -8.69 -3.89
C ARG A 318 -15.80 -9.66 -4.94
N ALA A 319 -17.11 -9.62 -5.15
CA ALA A 319 -17.84 -10.39 -6.14
C ALA A 319 -17.87 -9.72 -7.52
N LEU A 320 -17.79 -8.39 -7.58
CA LEU A 320 -17.75 -7.62 -8.81
C LEU A 320 -17.04 -6.30 -8.60
N GLU A 321 -16.32 -5.84 -9.61
CA GLU A 321 -15.94 -4.44 -9.75
C GLU A 321 -16.41 -3.95 -11.12
N TRP A 322 -17.12 -2.82 -11.16
CA TRP A 322 -17.68 -2.32 -12.41
C TRP A 322 -17.88 -0.79 -12.39
N PRO A 323 -17.71 -0.07 -13.52
CA PRO A 323 -18.06 1.34 -13.60
C PRO A 323 -19.55 1.59 -13.33
N VAL A 324 -19.87 2.56 -12.49
CA VAL A 324 -21.25 3.08 -12.32
C VAL A 324 -21.44 4.45 -12.97
N SER A 325 -20.35 5.15 -13.29
CA SER A 325 -20.42 6.33 -14.14
C SER A 325 -19.13 6.56 -14.93
N THR A 326 -19.27 6.71 -16.24
CA THR A 326 -18.22 7.07 -17.20
C THR A 326 -18.81 7.99 -18.27
N CYS A 327 -17.97 8.70 -19.03
CA CYS A 327 -18.47 9.49 -20.18
C CYS A 327 -19.08 8.61 -21.28
N ALA A 328 -18.61 7.37 -21.43
CA ALA A 328 -19.08 6.45 -22.46
C ALA A 328 -20.43 5.80 -22.09
N LEU A 329 -20.60 5.39 -20.83
CA LEU A 329 -21.81 4.73 -20.36
C LEU A 329 -22.85 5.72 -19.82
N GLY A 330 -22.45 6.92 -19.41
CA GLY A 330 -23.31 7.82 -18.65
C GLY A 330 -23.34 7.46 -17.17
N ARG A 331 -24.52 7.49 -16.55
CA ARG A 331 -24.74 7.15 -15.14
C ARG A 331 -25.57 5.90 -15.00
N ALA A 332 -25.27 5.06 -14.01
CA ALA A 332 -26.15 3.98 -13.60
C ALA A 332 -27.49 4.56 -13.11
N THR A 333 -28.58 4.20 -13.79
CA THR A 333 -29.96 4.63 -13.51
C THR A 333 -30.77 3.57 -12.78
N SER A 334 -30.32 2.32 -12.77
CA SER A 334 -30.82 1.26 -11.88
C SER A 334 -29.79 0.15 -11.75
N MET A 335 -29.77 -0.52 -10.59
CA MET A 335 -29.04 -1.75 -10.36
C MET A 335 -29.91 -2.70 -9.53
N GLU A 336 -30.16 -3.89 -10.06
CA GLU A 336 -31.10 -4.87 -9.49
C GLU A 336 -30.52 -6.27 -9.63
N VAL A 337 -30.73 -7.12 -8.62
CA VAL A 337 -30.47 -8.57 -8.67
C VAL A 337 -31.83 -9.26 -8.64
N ASP A 338 -32.10 -10.12 -9.62
CA ASP A 338 -33.35 -10.89 -9.70
C ASP A 338 -33.29 -12.21 -8.93
N GLU A 339 -34.41 -12.94 -8.92
CA GLU A 339 -34.55 -14.23 -8.23
C GLU A 339 -33.67 -15.34 -8.83
N GLU A 340 -33.21 -15.20 -10.08
CA GLU A 340 -32.31 -16.13 -10.75
C GLU A 340 -30.83 -15.79 -10.49
N GLY A 341 -30.56 -14.68 -9.80
CA GLY A 341 -29.21 -14.22 -9.50
C GLY A 341 -28.57 -13.46 -10.66
N THR A 342 -29.38 -12.93 -11.58
CA THR A 342 -28.93 -12.01 -12.62
C THR A 342 -28.86 -10.61 -12.05
N LEU A 343 -27.67 -10.01 -12.11
CA LEU A 343 -27.46 -8.59 -11.83
C LEU A 343 -27.62 -7.80 -13.13
N THR A 344 -28.55 -6.86 -13.16
CA THR A 344 -28.76 -5.94 -14.28
C THR A 344 -28.43 -4.51 -13.86
N ILE A 345 -27.59 -3.85 -14.66
CA ILE A 345 -27.28 -2.42 -14.50
C ILE A 345 -27.74 -1.69 -15.76
N ARG A 346 -28.59 -0.68 -15.59
CA ARG A 346 -29.05 0.19 -16.68
C ARG A 346 -28.37 1.54 -16.59
N TYR A 347 -28.04 2.12 -17.73
CA TYR A 347 -27.34 3.40 -17.82
C TYR A 347 -28.15 4.47 -18.54
N SER A 348 -27.83 5.73 -18.27
CA SER A 348 -28.50 6.89 -18.85
C SER A 348 -28.31 7.04 -20.37
N ASN A 349 -27.29 6.41 -20.95
CA ASN A 349 -27.11 6.37 -22.41
C ASN A 349 -27.98 5.28 -23.09
N GLY A 350 -28.75 4.51 -22.33
CA GLY A 350 -29.57 3.40 -22.81
C GLY A 350 -28.90 2.02 -22.76
N ALA A 351 -27.60 1.94 -22.42
CA ALA A 351 -26.91 0.67 -22.27
C ALA A 351 -27.48 -0.12 -21.07
N THR A 352 -27.57 -1.44 -21.25
CA THR A 352 -27.90 -2.40 -20.19
C THR A 352 -26.79 -3.42 -20.14
N ILE A 353 -26.25 -3.69 -18.96
CA ILE A 353 -25.20 -4.68 -18.75
C ILE A 353 -25.72 -5.72 -17.76
N ASN A 354 -25.53 -6.99 -18.11
CA ASN A 354 -26.02 -8.13 -17.33
C ASN A 354 -24.87 -9.01 -16.84
N PHE A 355 -25.02 -9.53 -15.63
CA PHE A 355 -24.09 -10.48 -15.01
C PHE A 355 -24.87 -11.61 -14.37
N ALA A 356 -24.30 -12.81 -14.38
CA ALA A 356 -24.83 -13.99 -13.71
C ALA A 356 -23.96 -14.31 -12.49
N TRP A 357 -24.62 -14.67 -11.39
CA TRP A 357 -23.99 -15.15 -10.18
C TRP A 357 -23.44 -16.58 -10.38
N SER A 358 -22.15 -16.79 -10.11
CA SER A 358 -21.49 -18.11 -10.21
C SER A 358 -21.34 -18.84 -8.88
N GLY A 359 -21.82 -18.24 -7.78
CA GLY A 359 -21.69 -18.78 -6.41
C GLY A 359 -20.75 -17.96 -5.51
N ASP A 360 -19.74 -17.32 -6.10
CA ASP A 360 -18.72 -16.51 -5.43
C ASP A 360 -18.45 -15.15 -6.11
N HIS A 361 -18.77 -14.99 -7.39
CA HIS A 361 -18.64 -13.73 -8.13
C HIS A 361 -19.75 -13.54 -9.17
N PHE A 362 -19.85 -12.33 -9.71
CA PHE A 362 -20.68 -12.02 -10.86
C PHE A 362 -19.85 -12.08 -12.14
N SER A 363 -20.29 -12.88 -13.10
CA SER A 363 -19.68 -13.00 -14.42
C SER A 363 -20.56 -12.35 -15.47
N ARG A 364 -19.99 -11.53 -16.36
CA ARG A 364 -20.74 -10.88 -17.43
C ARG A 364 -21.36 -11.93 -18.36
N THR A 365 -22.66 -11.84 -18.61
CA THR A 365 -23.39 -12.82 -19.45
C THR A 365 -23.27 -12.54 -20.94
N GLU A 366 -22.91 -11.31 -21.31
CA GLU A 366 -22.70 -10.91 -22.70
C GLU A 366 -21.23 -11.06 -23.09
N LEU A 367 -20.92 -12.12 -23.85
CA LEU A 367 -19.72 -12.20 -24.68
C LEU A 367 -20.10 -11.82 -26.12
N GLY A 368 -19.78 -10.59 -26.56
CA GLY A 368 -19.86 -10.17 -27.98
C GLY A 368 -20.48 -8.77 -28.15
N ASN A 369 -20.11 -7.93 -29.11
CA ASN A 369 -19.12 -7.96 -30.19
C ASN A 369 -18.33 -6.63 -30.12
N ARG A 370 -17.05 -6.65 -30.52
CA ARG A 370 -16.29 -5.41 -30.76
C ARG A 370 -16.91 -4.58 -31.88
#